data_AF-A0A645EAQ2-F1
#
_entry.id   AF-A0A645EAQ2-F1
#
_cell.length_a   1.000
_cell.length_b   1.000
_cell.length_c   1.000
_cell.angle_alpha   90.00
_cell.angle_beta   90.00
_cell.angle_gamma   90.00
#
_symmetry.space_group_name_H-M   'P 1'
#
loop_
_entity.id
_entity.type
_entity.pdbx_description
1 polymer ?
#
loop_
_entity_poly.entity_id
_entity_poly.type
_entity_poly.pdbx_seq_one_letter_code
_entity_poly.pdbx_strand_id
1 'polypeptide(L)'
;MFIAGRSGIAEPPVNDLWTIAGEENNLNRWKEEDTAFFSTIDATSYFFKLQQEDFTQAILTGKEPTSSGEEGRETVKLIEGMYRSQREGKPIRY
;
A
#
# COMPACT_ATOMS: atom_id res chain seq x y z
N MET A 1 2.79 -19.71 4.00
CA MET A 1 3.90 -18.94 4.63
C MET A 1 4.77 -18.36 3.53
N PHE A 2 4.74 -17.04 3.36
CA PHE A 2 5.63 -16.33 2.45
C PHE A 2 7.05 -16.31 3.00
N ILE A 3 8.03 -16.62 2.15
CA ILE A 3 9.45 -16.48 2.46
C ILE A 3 10.08 -15.81 1.24
N ALA A 4 10.58 -14.59 1.43
CA ALA A 4 11.22 -13.83 0.36
C ALA A 4 12.29 -14.69 -0.34
N GLY A 5 12.16 -14.84 -1.66
CA GLY A 5 13.08 -15.63 -2.48
C GLY A 5 12.95 -17.16 -2.39
N ARG A 6 11.99 -17.69 -1.60
CA ARG A 6 11.80 -19.14 -1.42
C ARG A 6 10.37 -19.63 -1.66
N SER A 7 9.35 -18.83 -1.32
CA SER A 7 7.95 -19.16 -1.59
C SER A 7 7.15 -17.91 -1.96
N GLY A 8 6.19 -18.07 -2.86
CA GLY A 8 5.22 -17.03 -3.18
C GLY A 8 4.30 -16.70 -2.00
N ILE A 9 3.59 -15.57 -2.13
CA ILE A 9 2.54 -15.19 -1.19
C ILE A 9 1.33 -16.09 -1.46
N ALA A 10 0.90 -16.85 -0.46
CA ALA A 10 -0.15 -17.85 -0.62
C ALA A 10 -1.57 -17.27 -0.51
N GLU A 11 -1.73 -16.19 0.24
CA GLU A 11 -3.01 -15.53 0.52
C GLU A 11 -2.80 -14.02 0.50
N PRO A 12 -3.77 -13.23 0.02
CA PRO A 12 -3.65 -11.78 0.02
C PRO A 12 -3.58 -11.25 1.47
N PRO A 13 -2.86 -10.14 1.70
CA PRO A 13 -3.03 -9.39 2.94
C PRO A 13 -4.46 -8.84 3.01
N VAL A 14 -5.07 -8.89 4.19
CA VAL A 14 -6.43 -8.39 4.41
C VAL A 14 -6.47 -7.43 5.59
N ASN A 15 -7.34 -6.43 5.52
CA ASN A 15 -7.61 -5.56 6.67
C ASN A 15 -8.49 -6.31 7.68
N ASP A 16 -8.06 -6.35 8.94
CA ASP A 16 -8.84 -6.96 10.03
C ASP A 16 -9.99 -6.05 10.47
N LEU A 17 -9.73 -4.75 10.54
CA LEU A 17 -10.66 -3.74 11.03
C LEU A 17 -10.87 -2.65 9.96
N TRP A 18 -12.13 -2.40 9.61
CA TRP A 18 -12.53 -1.31 8.73
C TRP A 18 -13.68 -0.54 9.37
N THR A 19 -13.49 0.76 9.61
CA THR A 19 -14.43 1.59 10.39
C THR A 19 -14.75 2.92 9.69
N ILE A 20 -14.61 2.97 8.37
CA ILE A 20 -15.00 4.15 7.60
C ILE A 20 -16.52 4.22 7.55
N ALA A 21 -17.08 5.36 7.96
CA ALA A 21 -18.51 5.58 8.07
C ALA A 21 -19.20 5.43 6.70
N GLY A 22 -20.20 4.54 6.61
CA GLY A 22 -20.91 4.22 5.38
C GLY A 22 -20.26 3.11 4.54
N GLU A 23 -19.08 2.62 4.94
CA GLU A 23 -18.34 1.57 4.23
C GLU A 23 -18.06 0.33 5.10
N GLU A 24 -18.55 0.30 6.33
CA GLU A 24 -18.24 -0.74 7.32
C GLU A 24 -18.58 -2.15 6.82
N ASN A 25 -19.64 -2.26 6.02
CA ASN A 25 -20.11 -3.53 5.45
C ASN A 25 -19.35 -3.95 4.18
N ASN A 26 -18.48 -3.11 3.61
CA ASN A 26 -17.76 -3.42 2.39
C ASN A 26 -16.61 -4.40 2.60
N LEU A 27 -16.09 -4.53 3.82
CA LEU A 27 -14.87 -5.30 4.09
C LEU A 27 -14.97 -6.76 3.63
N ASN A 28 -16.11 -7.42 3.88
CA ASN A 28 -16.29 -8.82 3.46
C ASN A 28 -16.28 -8.95 1.95
N ARG A 29 -16.95 -8.03 1.25
CA ARG A 29 -17.00 -8.00 -0.21
C ARG A 29 -15.61 -7.78 -0.81
N TRP A 30 -14.84 -6.82 -0.31
CA TRP A 30 -13.48 -6.57 -0.81
C TRP A 30 -12.54 -7.73 -0.52
N LYS A 31 -12.64 -8.38 0.64
CA LYS A 31 -11.88 -9.61 0.91
C LYS A 31 -12.17 -10.70 -0.13
N GLU A 32 -13.43 -10.91 -0.48
CA GLU A 32 -13.83 -11.88 -1.51
C GLU A 32 -13.31 -11.49 -2.90
N GLU A 33 -13.55 -10.25 -3.32
CA GLU A 33 -13.13 -9.71 -4.63
C GLU A 33 -11.60 -9.76 -4.79
N ASP A 34 -10.86 -9.29 -3.78
CA ASP A 34 -9.40 -9.24 -3.79
C ASP A 34 -8.79 -10.65 -3.74
N THR A 35 -9.37 -11.57 -2.95
CA THR A 35 -8.90 -12.96 -2.90
C THR A 35 -9.12 -13.67 -4.23
N ALA A 36 -10.29 -13.46 -4.86
CA ALA A 36 -10.56 -14.00 -6.17
C ALA A 36 -9.53 -13.49 -7.19
N PHE A 37 -9.27 -12.18 -7.24
CA PHE A 37 -8.28 -11.61 -8.15
C PHE A 37 -6.85 -12.09 -7.85
N PHE A 38 -6.44 -12.08 -6.59
CA PHE A 38 -5.10 -12.50 -6.16
C PHE A 38 -4.78 -13.94 -6.58
N SER A 39 -5.78 -14.82 -6.59
CA SER A 39 -5.62 -16.22 -7.02
C SER A 39 -5.31 -16.38 -8.52
N THR A 40 -5.51 -15.33 -9.32
CA THR A 40 -5.31 -15.36 -10.78
C THR A 40 -3.93 -14.85 -11.23
N ILE A 41 -3.13 -14.33 -10.30
CA ILE A 41 -1.86 -13.65 -10.60
C ILE A 41 -0.71 -14.15 -9.74
N ASP A 42 0.53 -14.03 -10.22
CA ASP A 42 1.67 -13.94 -9.30
C ASP A 42 1.74 -12.51 -8.77
N ALA A 43 1.18 -12.29 -7.58
CA ALA A 43 0.99 -10.96 -7.03
C ALA A 43 2.29 -10.15 -6.93
N THR A 44 3.41 -10.81 -6.61
CA THR A 44 4.71 -10.14 -6.53
C THR A 44 5.07 -9.54 -7.89
N SER A 45 5.15 -10.36 -8.94
CA SER A 45 5.52 -9.87 -10.27
C SER A 45 4.48 -8.90 -10.84
N TYR A 46 3.19 -9.18 -10.63
CA TYR A 46 2.10 -8.38 -11.18
C TYR A 46 2.12 -6.93 -10.68
N PHE A 47 2.13 -6.73 -9.35
CA PHE A 47 2.07 -5.37 -8.79
C PHE A 47 3.38 -4.60 -9.00
N PHE A 48 4.54 -5.26 -8.92
CA PHE A 48 5.82 -4.60 -9.25
C PHE A 48 5.86 -4.16 -10.72
N LYS A 49 5.36 -4.99 -11.64
CA LYS A 49 5.26 -4.63 -13.05
C LYS A 49 4.39 -3.38 -13.23
N LEU A 50 3.20 -3.33 -12.63
CA LEU A 50 2.31 -2.15 -12.75
C LEU A 50 2.99 -0.86 -12.24
N GLN A 51 3.70 -0.94 -11.11
CA GLN A 51 4.45 0.21 -10.57
C GLN A 51 5.57 0.66 -11.51
N GLN A 52 6.31 -0.28 -12.10
CA GLN A 52 7.36 0.04 -13.08
C GLN A 52 6.79 0.63 -14.37
N GLU A 53 5.65 0.13 -14.84
CA GLU A 53 4.94 0.66 -16.01
C GLU A 53 4.47 2.11 -15.76
N ASP A 54 3.85 2.39 -14.61
CA ASP A 54 3.44 3.75 -14.22
C ASP A 54 4.63 4.72 -14.20
N PHE A 55 5.71 4.33 -13.53
CA PHE A 55 6.92 5.15 -13.43
C PHE A 55 7.56 5.39 -14.80
N THR A 56 7.65 4.36 -15.65
CA THR A 56 8.22 4.48 -17.00
C THR A 56 7.34 5.38 -17.86
N GLN A 57 6.02 5.24 -17.76
CA GLN A 57 5.07 6.06 -18.50
C GLN A 57 5.13 7.54 -18.07
N ALA A 58 5.31 7.81 -16.78
CA ALA A 58 5.53 9.15 -16.25
C ALA A 58 6.77 9.80 -16.89
N ILE A 59 7.89 9.07 -16.98
CA ILE A 59 9.11 9.54 -17.67
C ILE A 59 8.85 9.83 -19.14
N LEU A 60 8.22 8.89 -19.86
CA LEU A 60 8.00 9.01 -21.31
C LEU A 60 7.03 10.14 -21.68
N THR A 61 6.06 10.43 -20.82
CA THR A 61 5.01 11.42 -21.11
C THR A 61 5.17 12.74 -20.37
N GLY A 62 6.14 12.84 -19.46
CA GLY A 62 6.31 14.00 -18.59
C GLY A 62 5.14 14.23 -17.63
N LYS A 63 4.34 13.19 -17.36
CA LYS A 63 3.26 13.23 -16.36
C LYS A 63 3.79 12.89 -14.98
N GLU A 64 3.09 13.32 -13.94
CA GLU A 64 3.37 12.88 -12.58
C GLU A 64 3.05 11.38 -12.43
N PRO A 65 3.93 10.60 -11.79
CA PRO A 65 3.63 9.20 -11.47
C PRO A 65 2.52 9.14 -10.41
N THR A 66 1.83 8.00 -10.34
CA THR A 66 0.74 7.78 -9.38
C THR A 66 1.22 7.82 -7.92
N SER A 67 2.53 7.62 -7.68
CA SER A 67 3.16 7.80 -6.37
C SER A 67 4.46 8.59 -6.53
N SER A 68 4.40 9.89 -6.21
CA SER A 68 5.55 10.80 -6.34
C SER A 68 6.51 10.70 -5.14
N GLY A 69 7.76 11.16 -5.33
CA GLY A 69 8.73 11.26 -4.24
C GLY A 69 8.31 12.30 -3.20
N GLU A 70 7.63 13.36 -3.62
CA GLU A 70 7.07 14.42 -2.79
C GLU A 70 6.04 13.86 -1.79
N GLU A 71 5.05 13.10 -2.27
CA GLU A 71 4.06 12.44 -1.41
C GLU A 71 4.69 11.35 -0.53
N GLY A 72 5.71 10.66 -1.05
CA GLY A 72 6.55 9.76 -0.26
C GLY A 72 7.18 10.47 0.94
N ARG A 73 7.68 11.70 0.77
CA ARG A 73 8.23 12.51 1.88
C ARG A 73 7.18 12.88 2.92
N GLU A 74 5.95 13.18 2.53
CA GLU A 74 4.87 13.45 3.49
C GLU A 74 4.55 12.21 4.35
N THR A 75 4.59 11.01 3.76
CA THR A 75 4.45 9.75 4.50
C THR A 75 5.57 9.56 5.52
N VAL A 76 6.82 9.85 5.13
CA VAL A 76 7.97 9.77 6.03
C VAL A 76 7.84 10.74 7.21
N LYS A 77 7.38 11.97 6.98
CA LYS A 77 7.14 12.95 8.06
C LYS A 77 6.13 12.44 9.07
N LEU A 78 5.06 11.77 8.62
CA LEU A 78 4.06 11.19 9.52
C LEU A 78 4.68 10.12 10.42
N ILE A 79 5.48 9.21 9.85
CA ILE A 79 6.18 8.16 10.59
C ILE A 79 7.18 8.77 11.59
N GLU A 80 7.98 9.75 11.17
CA GLU A 80 8.89 10.49 12.05
C GLU A 80 8.10 11.15 13.20
N GLY A 81 6.97 11.77 12.89
CA GLY A 81 6.08 12.42 13.84
C GLY A 81 5.58 11.47 14.92
N MET A 82 5.22 10.24 14.55
CA MET A 82 4.82 9.19 15.51
C MET A 82 5.95 8.85 16.48
N TYR A 83 7.17 8.61 15.97
CA TYR A 83 8.32 8.29 16.82
C TYR A 83 8.70 9.44 17.75
N ARG A 84 8.69 10.67 17.24
CA ARG A 84 8.96 11.86 18.03
C ARG A 84 7.90 12.11 19.07
N SER A 85 6.62 11.95 18.73
CA SER A 85 5.52 12.11 19.68
C SER A 85 5.63 11.14 20.84
N GLN A 86 5.94 9.86 20.56
CA GLN A 86 6.14 8.85 21.59
C GLN A 86 7.31 9.21 22.52
N ARG A 87 8.43 9.68 21.96
CA ARG A 87 9.61 10.05 22.73
C ARG A 87 9.42 11.32 23.57
N GLU A 88 8.72 12.32 23.02
CA GLU A 88 8.56 13.64 23.63
C GLU A 88 7.28 13.76 24.49
N GLY A 89 6.38 12.77 24.42
CA GLY A 89 5.11 12.75 25.17
C GLY A 89 4.13 13.85 24.76
N LYS A 90 4.26 14.38 23.53
CA LYS A 90 3.42 15.48 23.02
C LYS A 90 3.13 15.35 21.52
N PRO A 91 2.10 16.03 20.99
CA PRO A 91 1.85 16.07 19.55
C PRO A 91 2.98 16.76 18.78
N ILE A 92 3.30 16.26 17.58
CA ILE A 92 4.26 16.84 16.63
C ILE A 92 3.50 17.49 15.48
N ARG A 93 3.92 18.68 15.06
CA ARG A 93 3.38 19.42 13.90
C ARG A 93 4.53 19.77 12.95
N TYR A 94 4.29 19.64 11.65
CA TYR A 94 5.19 20.00 10.56
C TYR A 94 4.68 21.23 9.82
#